data_AF-A0A165HUX3-F1
#
_entry.id   AF-A0A165HUX3-F1
#
_cell.length_a   1.000
_cell.length_b   1.000
_cell.length_c   1.000
_cell.angle_alpha   90.00
_cell.angle_beta   90.00
_cell.angle_gamma   90.00
#
_symmetry.space_group_name_H-M   'P 1'
#
loop_
_entity.id
_entity.type
_entity.pdbx_description
1 polymer ?
#
loop_
_entity_poly.entity_id
_entity_poly.type
_entity_poly.pdbx_seq_one_letter_code
_entity_poly.pdbx_strand_id
1 'polypeptide(L)'
;ALPYLHELYNAFYPNDTKVLPMSLLIFMDAVTLAHWIMCDGYNESNCGLVLCTDNFTMQEVCTLIGFLHYNFGFNFLATEKGHHIIYITAASMSYLCSLVGPHMHPHFMYKIRTS
;
A
#
# COMPACT_ATOMS: atom_id res chain seq x y z
N ALA A 1 -10.59 6.40 -24.88
CA ALA A 1 -9.90 6.00 -23.64
C ALA A 1 -9.40 4.57 -23.81
N LEU A 2 -8.28 4.20 -23.16
CA LEU A 2 -7.77 2.83 -23.20
C LEU A 2 -8.74 1.89 -22.45
N PRO A 3 -9.24 0.79 -23.06
CA PRO A 3 -10.27 -0.05 -22.45
C PRO A 3 -9.92 -0.58 -21.06
N TYR A 4 -8.66 -0.95 -20.82
CA TYR A 4 -8.21 -1.46 -19.52
C TYR A 4 -8.28 -0.42 -18.39
N LEU A 5 -8.10 0.87 -18.70
CA LEU A 5 -8.27 1.94 -17.71
C LEU A 5 -9.74 2.12 -17.35
N HIS A 6 -10.65 1.81 -18.26
CA HIS A 6 -12.09 1.86 -17.99
C HIS A 6 -12.54 0.72 -17.07
N GLU A 7 -12.01 -0.49 -17.24
CA GLU A 7 -12.28 -1.63 -16.35
C GLU A 7 -11.79 -1.35 -14.92
N LEU A 8 -10.55 -0.86 -14.79
CA LEU A 8 -10.02 -0.44 -13.49
C LEU A 8 -10.87 0.68 -12.88
N TYR A 9 -11.19 1.72 -13.66
CA TYR A 9 -12.04 2.81 -13.19
C TYR A 9 -13.38 2.29 -12.65
N ASN A 10 -14.09 1.45 -13.42
CA ASN A 10 -15.39 0.92 -13.02
C ASN A 10 -15.30 0.03 -11.77
N ALA A 11 -14.19 -0.69 -11.56
CA ALA A 11 -13.97 -1.48 -10.36
C ALA A 11 -13.82 -0.62 -9.11
N PHE A 12 -13.10 0.50 -9.21
CA PHE A 12 -12.90 1.44 -8.10
C PHE A 12 -14.06 2.44 -7.93
N TYR A 13 -14.86 2.70 -8.97
CA TYR A 13 -15.92 3.72 -9.01
C TYR A 13 -17.23 3.19 -9.63
N PRO A 14 -17.84 2.12 -9.09
CA PRO A 14 -19.03 1.50 -9.70
C PRO A 14 -20.27 2.42 -9.74
N ASN A 15 -20.31 3.45 -8.88
CA ASN A 15 -21.38 4.46 -8.83
C ASN A 15 -20.79 5.86 -8.59
N ASP A 16 -19.71 6.20 -9.30
CA ASP A 16 -18.93 7.45 -9.11
C ASP A 16 -18.42 7.69 -7.68
N THR A 17 -18.50 6.67 -6.83
CA THR A 17 -18.06 6.67 -5.44
C THR A 17 -16.91 5.70 -5.33
N LYS A 18 -15.79 6.16 -4.78
CA LYS A 18 -14.59 5.34 -4.59
C LYS A 18 -14.90 4.19 -3.63
N VAL A 19 -14.57 2.97 -4.02
CA VAL A 19 -14.65 1.76 -3.19
C VAL A 19 -13.36 0.97 -3.27
N LEU A 20 -13.15 0.06 -2.32
CA LEU A 20 -12.11 -0.96 -2.41
C LEU A 20 -12.61 -2.17 -3.22
N PRO A 21 -12.10 -2.42 -4.44
CA PRO A 21 -12.47 -3.58 -5.23
C PRO A 21 -11.79 -4.83 -4.68
N MET A 22 -12.44 -5.50 -3.73
CA MET A 22 -11.95 -6.70 -3.04
C MET A 22 -11.44 -7.79 -3.99
N SER A 23 -12.11 -7.95 -5.14
CA SER A 23 -11.71 -8.91 -6.18
C SER A 23 -10.38 -8.59 -6.84
N LEU A 24 -9.94 -7.33 -6.84
CA LEU A 24 -8.63 -6.92 -7.37
C LEU A 24 -7.54 -6.99 -6.31
N LEU A 25 -7.87 -6.76 -5.03
CA LEU A 25 -6.91 -6.75 -3.94
C LEU A 25 -6.25 -8.13 -3.69
N ILE A 26 -6.90 -9.22 -4.08
CA ILE A 26 -6.32 -10.57 -4.02
C ILE A 26 -5.17 -10.78 -5.02
N PHE A 27 -5.04 -9.93 -6.03
CA PHE A 27 -3.99 -10.02 -7.05
C PHE A 27 -2.84 -9.05 -6.79
N MET A 28 -2.79 -8.43 -5.60
CA MET A 28 -1.65 -7.57 -5.25
C MET A 28 -0.36 -8.40 -5.21
N ASP A 29 0.67 -7.81 -5.79
CA ASP A 29 2.01 -8.35 -5.93
C ASP A 29 3.06 -7.30 -5.54
N ALA A 30 4.33 -7.65 -5.68
CA ALA A 30 5.43 -6.75 -5.34
C ALA A 30 5.40 -5.46 -6.18
N VAL A 31 4.92 -5.52 -7.42
CA VAL A 31 4.83 -4.36 -8.33
C VAL A 31 3.75 -3.38 -7.85
N THR A 32 2.57 -3.87 -7.52
CA THR A 32 1.47 -3.03 -6.99
C THR A 32 1.84 -2.41 -5.65
N LEU A 33 2.47 -3.17 -4.75
CA LEU A 33 2.96 -2.60 -3.48
C LEU A 33 4.07 -1.56 -3.70
N ALA A 34 5.00 -1.79 -4.63
CA ALA A 34 6.04 -0.82 -4.97
C ALA A 34 5.45 0.50 -5.47
N HIS A 35 4.47 0.44 -6.39
CA HIS A 35 3.79 1.64 -6.88
C HIS A 35 3.04 2.37 -5.77
N TRP A 36 2.36 1.64 -4.89
CA TRP A 36 1.66 2.26 -3.77
C TRP A 36 2.62 2.98 -2.82
N ILE A 37 3.76 2.37 -2.48
CA ILE A 37 4.80 3.01 -1.68
C ILE A 37 5.38 4.25 -2.37
N MET A 38 5.61 4.19 -3.69
CA MET A 38 6.12 5.34 -4.43
C MET A 38 5.14 6.53 -4.38
N CYS A 39 3.85 6.28 -4.55
CA CYS A 39 2.81 7.31 -4.50
C CYS A 39 2.60 7.84 -3.07
N ASP A 40 2.23 6.96 -2.14
CA ASP A 40 1.64 7.34 -0.85
C ASP A 40 2.45 6.85 0.36
N GLY A 41 3.61 6.24 0.13
CA GLY A 41 4.51 5.79 1.18
C GLY A 41 5.47 6.86 1.68
N TYR A 42 5.85 6.82 2.96
CA TYR A 42 7.00 7.57 3.46
C TYR A 42 7.72 6.82 4.57
N ASN A 43 9.03 7.08 4.69
CA ASN A 43 9.86 6.50 5.73
C ASN A 43 9.61 7.21 7.06
N GLU A 44 9.31 6.44 8.10
CA GLU A 44 9.05 6.94 9.44
C GLU A 44 10.33 6.90 10.28
N SER A 45 10.52 7.91 11.12
CA SER A 45 11.73 8.11 11.94
C SER A 45 12.15 6.90 12.81
N ASN A 46 11.23 5.98 13.12
CA ASN A 46 11.50 4.75 13.86
C ASN A 46 11.89 3.57 12.98
N CYS A 47 12.52 3.82 11.83
CA CYS A 47 12.95 2.83 10.84
C CYS A 47 11.81 1.97 10.27
N GLY A 48 10.58 2.47 10.25
CA GLY A 48 9.42 1.82 9.63
C GLY A 48 8.94 2.56 8.38
N LEU A 49 7.89 2.08 7.75
CA LEU A 49 7.27 2.73 6.60
C LEU A 49 5.78 2.97 6.87
N VAL A 50 5.29 4.14 6.48
CA VAL A 50 3.86 4.47 6.55
C VAL A 50 3.30 4.53 5.14
N LEU A 51 2.11 3.97 4.95
CA LEU A 51 1.25 4.25 3.80
C LEU A 51 0.15 5.20 4.25
N CYS A 52 0.04 6.35 3.60
CA CYS A 52 -1.04 7.30 3.82
C CYS A 52 -2.35 6.73 3.27
N THR A 53 -3.35 6.60 4.14
CA THR A 53 -4.67 6.04 3.81
C THR A 53 -5.81 6.98 4.21
N ASP A 54 -5.56 8.29 4.18
CA ASP A 54 -6.48 9.36 4.62
C ASP A 54 -7.87 9.31 3.99
N ASN A 55 -7.96 8.75 2.78
CA ASN A 55 -9.20 8.64 2.02
C ASN A 55 -9.99 7.35 2.32
N PHE A 56 -9.54 6.54 3.29
CA PHE A 56 -10.18 5.29 3.67
C PHE A 56 -10.62 5.34 5.13
N THR A 57 -11.76 4.74 5.43
CA THR A 57 -12.24 4.51 6.79
C THR A 57 -11.34 3.49 7.52
N MET A 58 -11.35 3.48 8.85
CA MET A 58 -10.61 2.46 9.61
C MET A 58 -11.01 1.02 9.24
N GLN A 59 -12.28 0.79 8.91
CA GLN A 59 -12.75 -0.53 8.45
C GLN A 59 -12.10 -0.93 7.11
N GLU A 60 -11.99 0.00 6.17
CA GLU A 60 -11.30 -0.20 4.90
C GLU A 60 -9.80 -0.40 5.10
N VAL A 61 -9.17 0.34 6.02
CA VAL A 61 -7.76 0.16 6.40
C VAL A 61 -7.51 -1.24 6.96
N CYS A 62 -8.34 -1.71 7.89
CA CYS A 62 -8.26 -3.08 8.41
C CYS A 62 -8.44 -4.13 7.31
N THR A 63 -9.34 -3.86 6.34
CA THR A 63 -9.56 -4.74 5.19
C THR A 63 -8.33 -4.80 4.29
N LEU A 64 -7.72 -3.64 3.97
CA LEU A 64 -6.46 -3.55 3.22
C LEU A 64 -5.34 -4.33 3.92
N ILE A 65 -5.20 -4.17 5.24
CA ILE A 65 -4.22 -4.90 6.05
C ILE A 65 -4.43 -6.42 5.92
N GLY A 66 -5.68 -6.90 5.90
CA GLY A 66 -5.98 -8.31 5.66
C GLY A 66 -5.43 -8.84 4.33
N PHE A 67 -5.63 -8.09 3.23
CA PHE A 67 -5.06 -8.46 1.93
C PHE A 67 -3.55 -8.33 1.88
N LEU A 68 -2.99 -7.28 2.49
CA LEU A 68 -1.54 -7.11 2.58
C LEU A 68 -0.89 -8.30 3.32
N HIS A 69 -1.47 -8.73 4.43
CA HIS A 69 -1.04 -9.93 5.14
C HIS A 69 -1.16 -11.19 4.28
N TYR A 70 -2.30 -11.37 3.60
CA TYR A 70 -2.54 -12.54 2.73
C TYR A 70 -1.53 -12.62 1.58
N ASN A 71 -1.24 -11.51 0.91
CA ASN A 71 -0.39 -11.48 -0.28
C ASN A 71 1.11 -11.46 0.04
N PHE A 72 1.52 -10.89 1.17
CA PHE A 72 2.96 -10.63 1.45
C PHE A 72 3.53 -11.32 2.69
N GLY A 73 2.68 -11.73 3.64
CA GLY A 73 3.08 -12.55 4.78
C GLY A 73 3.89 -11.85 5.88
N PHE A 74 3.99 -10.52 5.90
CA PHE A 74 4.64 -9.75 6.98
C PHE A 74 3.67 -8.78 7.68
N ASN A 75 4.15 -8.15 8.75
CA ASN A 75 3.29 -7.44 9.70
C ASN A 75 2.96 -6.01 9.29
N PHE A 76 1.67 -5.73 9.18
CA PHE A 76 1.09 -4.41 8.96
C PHE A 76 0.22 -4.04 10.16
N LEU A 77 0.29 -2.79 10.61
CA LEU A 77 -0.48 -2.29 11.73
C LEU A 77 -1.38 -1.15 11.29
N ALA A 78 -2.66 -1.20 11.68
CA ALA A 78 -3.53 -0.04 11.60
C ALA A 78 -3.11 0.94 12.71
N THR A 79 -2.94 2.22 12.37
CA THR A 79 -2.62 3.25 13.35
C THR A 79 -3.38 4.53 13.02
N GLU A 80 -3.53 5.40 14.02
CA GLU A 80 -4.11 6.73 13.85
C GLU A 80 -3.10 7.80 14.26
N LYS A 81 -2.79 8.72 13.35
CA LYS A 81 -1.98 9.92 13.61
C LYS A 81 -2.73 11.17 13.13
N GLY A 82 -3.94 11.37 13.64
CA GLY A 82 -4.89 12.38 13.15
C GLY A 82 -5.65 11.95 11.88
N HIS A 83 -5.17 10.89 11.22
CA HIS A 83 -5.79 10.19 10.09
C HIS A 83 -5.43 8.69 10.18
N HIS A 84 -6.18 7.85 9.48
CA HIS A 84 -5.94 6.41 9.45
C HIS A 84 -4.75 6.08 8.54
N ILE A 85 -3.80 5.32 9.04
CA ILE A 85 -2.58 4.91 8.32
C ILE A 85 -2.33 3.41 8.44
N ILE A 86 -1.59 2.87 7.48
CA ILE A 86 -0.99 1.54 7.57
C ILE A 86 0.49 1.71 7.89
N TYR A 87 0.93 1.16 9.01
CA TYR A 87 2.33 1.14 9.42
C TYR A 87 2.96 -0.22 9.17
N ILE A 88 4.06 -0.23 8.42
CA ILE A 88 4.94 -1.37 8.22
C ILE A 88 6.06 -1.27 9.25
N THR A 89 6.15 -2.29 10.09
CA THR A 89 7.10 -2.32 11.21
C THR A 89 8.56 -2.38 10.75
N ALA A 90 9.46 -1.80 11.54
CA ALA A 90 10.90 -1.85 11.27
C ALA A 90 11.44 -3.28 11.08
N ALA A 91 10.90 -4.24 11.83
CA ALA A 91 11.23 -5.66 11.70
C ALA A 91 10.90 -6.23 10.29
N SER A 92 9.94 -5.63 9.58
CA SER A 92 9.53 -6.06 8.24
C SER A 92 10.28 -5.33 7.12
N MET A 93 11.04 -4.27 7.42
CA MET A 93 11.66 -3.42 6.39
C MET A 93 12.69 -4.15 5.55
N SER A 94 13.50 -5.04 6.13
CA SER A 94 14.49 -5.81 5.35
C SER A 94 13.83 -6.67 4.26
N TYR A 95 12.73 -7.35 4.62
CA TYR A 95 11.94 -8.14 3.68
C TYR A 95 11.20 -7.24 2.67
N LEU A 96 10.62 -6.13 3.14
CA LEU A 96 9.95 -5.17 2.25
C LEU A 96 10.93 -4.67 1.18
N CYS A 97 12.14 -4.25 1.57
CA CYS A 97 13.16 -3.74 0.66
C CYS A 97 13.55 -4.74 -0.42
N SER A 98 13.74 -6.02 -0.06
CA SER A 98 14.07 -7.05 -1.05
C SER A 98 12.89 -7.35 -1.99
N LEU A 99 11.66 -7.29 -1.47
CA LEU A 99 10.44 -7.53 -2.23
C LEU A 99 10.16 -6.42 -3.25
N VAL A 100 10.14 -5.15 -2.81
CA VAL A 100 9.68 -4.04 -3.66
C VAL A 100 10.81 -3.31 -4.38
N GLY A 101 12.03 -3.36 -3.85
CA GLY A 101 13.20 -2.65 -4.38
C GLY A 101 13.45 -2.84 -5.88
N PRO A 102 13.36 -4.07 -6.43
CA PRO A 102 13.51 -4.30 -7.87
C PRO A 102 12.47 -3.60 -8.76
N HIS A 103 11.34 -3.16 -8.18
CA HIS A 103 10.22 -2.54 -8.88
C HIS A 103 10.08 -1.04 -8.60
N MET A 104 10.97 -0.47 -7.78
CA MET A 104 10.97 0.94 -7.45
C MET A 104 11.82 1.76 -8.42
N HIS A 105 11.32 2.94 -8.78
CA HIS A 105 12.10 3.90 -9.55
C HIS A 105 13.22 4.50 -8.69
N PRO A 106 14.45 4.71 -9.21
CA PRO A 106 15.61 5.15 -8.43
C PRO A 106 15.36 6.39 -7.55
N HIS A 107 14.62 7.38 -8.06
CA HIS A 107 14.26 8.60 -7.31
C HIS A 107 13.34 8.38 -6.11
N PHE A 108 12.70 7.22 -5.99
CA PHE A 108 11.83 6.89 -4.85
C PHE A 108 12.49 5.92 -3.86
N MET A 109 13.72 5.45 -4.12
CA MET A 109 14.41 4.49 -3.25
C MET A 109 14.64 5.03 -1.83
N TYR A 110 14.68 6.36 -1.65
CA TYR A 110 14.78 6.97 -0.33
C TYR A 110 13.61 6.63 0.60
N LYS A 111 12.44 6.24 0.06
CA LYS A 111 11.25 5.88 0.84
C LYS A 111 11.39 4.56 1.58
N ILE A 112 12.24 3.64 1.11
CA ILE A 112 12.44 2.32 1.73
C ILE A 112 13.82 2.15 2.37
N ARG A 113 14.76 3.08 2.14
CA ARG A 113 16.11 3.01 2.73
C ARG A 113 16.05 3.21 4.24
N THR A 114 16.36 2.17 5.00
CA THR A 114 16.74 2.29 6.41
C THR A 114 18.19 2.78 6.46
N SER A 115 18.40 3.98 6.98
CA SER A 115 19.73 4.53 7.28
C SER A 115 20.48 3.69 8.32
#